data_AF-A0ABD3IQY5-F1
#
_entry.id   AF-A0ABD3IQY5-F1
#
_cell.length_a   1.000
_cell.length_b   1.000
_cell.length_c   1.000
_cell.angle_alpha   90.00
_cell.angle_beta   90.00
_cell.angle_gamma   90.00
#
_symmetry.space_group_name_H-M   'P 1'
#
loop_
_entity.id
_entity.type
_entity.pdbx_description
1 polymer ?
#
loop_
_entity_poly.entity_id
_entity_poly.type
_entity_poly.pdbx_seq_one_letter_code
_entity_poly.pdbx_strand_id
1 'polypeptide(L)'
;MILDPTAYKVVAGTVSKYTKDKLGRDPSMDEFDYLCYADVSGTPAAITIMFKGLAFEISQKNAWETVGQGQHCLTILSGDSVSILGVVQQRDVNVGFDRDYNYLSLQYTDCPLVPDQSSSDNINDI
;
A
#
# COMPACT_ATOMS: atom_id res chain seq x y z
N MET A 1 -4.23 -2.99 3.67
CA MET A 1 -3.99 -3.02 5.14
C MET A 1 -5.33 -2.82 5.80
N ILE A 2 -5.59 -3.54 6.88
CA ILE A 2 -6.75 -3.28 7.73
C ILE A 2 -6.19 -2.71 9.03
N LEU A 3 -6.75 -1.62 9.53
CA LEU A 3 -6.36 -1.03 10.81
C LEU A 3 -7.51 -1.18 11.80
N ASP A 4 -7.19 -1.33 13.08
CA ASP A 4 -8.21 -1.14 14.11
C ASP A 4 -8.84 0.27 13.97
N PRO A 5 -10.09 0.47 14.39
CA PRO A 5 -10.81 1.73 14.14
C PRO A 5 -10.08 2.98 14.65
N THR A 6 -9.31 2.86 15.74
CA THR A 6 -8.58 3.99 16.34
C THR A 6 -7.41 4.37 15.45
N ALA A 7 -6.58 3.40 15.05
CA ALA A 7 -5.48 3.62 14.13
C ALA A 7 -5.97 4.08 12.76
N TYR A 8 -7.03 3.49 12.23
CA TYR A 8 -7.62 3.89 10.95
C TYR A 8 -7.99 5.36 10.93
N LYS A 9 -8.74 5.83 11.92
CA LYS A 9 -9.20 7.23 11.99
C LYS A 9 -8.03 8.21 11.97
N VAL A 10 -6.94 7.90 12.65
CA VAL A 10 -5.73 8.73 12.68
C VAL A 10 -5.02 8.71 11.33
N VAL A 11 -4.76 7.53 10.77
CA VAL A 11 -4.00 7.38 9.52
C VAL A 11 -4.78 7.96 8.34
N ALA A 12 -6.02 7.49 8.11
CA ALA A 12 -6.87 7.97 7.02
C ALA A 12 -7.16 9.47 7.14
N GLY A 13 -7.45 9.96 8.34
CA GLY A 13 -7.66 11.40 8.58
C GLY A 13 -6.42 12.24 8.27
N THR A 14 -5.23 11.74 8.61
CA THR A 14 -3.96 12.43 8.32
C THR A 14 -3.66 12.44 6.82
N VAL A 15 -3.83 11.30 6.14
CA VAL A 15 -3.65 11.18 4.69
C VAL A 15 -4.65 12.08 3.95
N SER A 16 -5.92 12.06 4.35
CA SER A 16 -6.96 12.91 3.77
C SER A 16 -6.63 14.40 3.94
N LYS A 17 -6.24 14.82 5.14
CA LYS A 17 -5.84 16.21 5.42
C LYS A 17 -4.63 16.64 4.57
N TYR A 18 -3.58 15.81 4.54
CA TYR A 18 -2.38 16.09 3.73
C TYR A 18 -2.73 16.23 2.24
N THR A 19 -3.53 15.28 1.73
CA THR A 19 -3.88 15.22 0.32
C THR A 19 -4.79 16.39 -0.08
N LYS A 20 -5.70 16.80 0.81
CA LYS A 20 -6.59 17.94 0.59
C LYS A 20 -5.85 19.23 0.29
N ASP A 21 -4.74 19.48 0.98
CA ASP A 21 -3.94 20.69 0.78
C ASP A 21 -3.25 20.74 -0.59
N LYS A 22 -3.16 19.61 -1.30
CA LYS A 22 -2.45 19.45 -2.58
C LYS A 22 -3.38 19.22 -3.76
N LEU A 23 -4.36 18.35 -3.60
CA LEU A 23 -5.22 17.84 -4.67
C LEU A 23 -6.68 18.28 -4.54
N GLY A 24 -7.03 19.02 -3.47
CA GLY A 24 -8.40 19.41 -3.19
C GLY A 24 -9.19 18.35 -2.43
N ARG A 25 -10.49 18.58 -2.23
CA ARG A 25 -11.34 17.72 -1.41
C ARG A 25 -11.48 16.32 -2.03
N ASP A 26 -11.52 15.31 -1.18
CA ASP A 26 -11.84 13.95 -1.58
C ASP A 26 -13.19 13.90 -2.35
N PRO A 27 -13.20 13.44 -3.61
CA PRO A 27 -14.42 13.32 -4.40
C PRO A 27 -15.37 12.23 -3.89
N SER A 28 -14.93 11.28 -3.05
CA SER A 28 -15.76 10.15 -2.59
C SER A 28 -16.65 10.46 -1.37
N MET A 29 -16.68 11.72 -0.92
CA MET A 29 -17.13 12.12 0.43
C MET A 29 -18.53 11.68 0.87
N ASP A 30 -19.38 11.12 0.00
CA ASP A 30 -20.76 10.76 0.32
C ASP A 30 -21.17 9.31 -0.05
N GLU A 31 -20.32 8.49 -0.68
CA GLU A 31 -20.75 7.18 -1.22
C GLU A 31 -19.94 5.97 -0.75
N PHE A 32 -18.68 6.15 -0.34
CA PHE A 32 -17.83 5.05 0.09
C PHE A 32 -16.89 5.45 1.23
N ASP A 33 -16.67 4.57 2.22
CA ASP A 33 -15.68 4.73 3.30
C ASP A 33 -14.21 4.68 2.81
N TYR A 34 -13.97 4.79 1.50
CA TYR A 34 -12.67 4.73 0.85
C TYR A 34 -12.20 6.13 0.44
N LEU A 35 -10.94 6.46 0.75
CA LEU A 35 -10.30 7.69 0.27
C LEU A 35 -9.79 7.47 -1.16
N CYS A 36 -10.36 8.17 -2.15
CA CYS A 36 -10.03 7.92 -3.56
C CYS A 36 -9.78 9.22 -4.34
N TYR A 37 -8.74 9.26 -5.16
CA TYR A 37 -8.37 10.43 -5.95
C TYR A 37 -8.07 10.04 -7.40
N ALA A 38 -8.30 10.96 -8.34
CA ALA A 38 -7.96 10.75 -9.77
C ALA A 38 -6.44 10.85 -10.03
N ASP A 39 -5.71 11.50 -9.13
CA ASP A 39 -4.26 11.61 -9.15
C ASP A 39 -3.74 11.35 -7.73
N VAL A 40 -2.58 10.71 -7.61
CA VAL A 40 -1.89 10.48 -6.34
C VAL A 40 -0.54 11.20 -6.25
N SER A 41 -0.12 11.95 -7.27
CA SER A 41 1.15 12.68 -7.28
C SER A 41 1.32 13.66 -6.11
N GLY A 42 0.20 14.18 -5.57
CA GLY A 42 0.15 15.06 -4.41
C GLY A 42 -0.08 14.38 -3.06
N THR A 43 -0.11 13.05 -2.99
CA THR A 43 -0.25 12.30 -1.73
C THR A 43 1.11 12.15 -1.02
N PRO A 44 1.16 11.65 0.23
CA PRO A 44 2.43 11.30 0.85
C PRO A 44 3.21 10.29 -0.01
N ALA A 45 4.54 10.47 -0.11
CA ALA A 45 5.41 9.57 -0.85
C ALA A 45 5.54 8.18 -0.20
N ALA A 46 5.35 8.11 1.12
CA ALA A 46 5.30 6.87 1.89
C ALA A 46 4.49 7.06 3.19
N ILE A 47 4.05 5.95 3.77
CA ILE A 47 3.45 5.86 5.10
C ILE A 47 4.34 4.94 5.95
N THR A 48 4.99 5.47 6.98
CA THR A 48 5.89 4.69 7.85
C THR A 48 5.16 4.11 9.06
N ILE A 49 5.24 2.79 9.22
CA ILE A 49 4.79 2.06 10.41
C ILE A 49 6.00 1.80 11.31
N MET A 50 5.87 2.20 12.57
CA MET A 50 6.90 1.99 13.58
C MET A 50 6.62 0.69 14.35
N PHE A 51 7.35 -0.37 14.02
CA PHE A 51 7.43 -1.58 14.83
C PHE A 51 8.57 -1.48 15.84
N LYS A 52 8.57 -2.36 16.85
CA LYS A 52 9.66 -2.43 17.82
C LYS A 52 10.97 -2.83 17.12
N GLY A 53 11.86 -1.85 16.93
CA GLY A 53 13.15 -2.07 16.28
C GLY A 53 13.14 -2.02 14.75
N LEU A 54 12.03 -1.59 14.13
CA LEU A 54 11.91 -1.48 12.67
C LEU A 54 11.00 -0.31 12.28
N ALA A 55 11.49 0.57 11.40
CA ALA A 55 10.68 1.55 10.69
C ALA A 55 10.36 0.99 9.30
N PHE A 56 9.10 0.60 9.08
CA PHE A 56 8.64 0.01 7.83
C PHE A 56 7.78 0.99 7.03
N GLU A 57 8.35 1.52 5.96
CA GLU A 57 7.75 2.37 4.95
C GLU A 57 6.88 1.58 3.96
N ILE A 58 5.60 1.94 3.92
CA ILE A 58 4.71 1.59 2.83
C ILE A 58 4.89 2.65 1.74
N SER A 59 5.51 2.26 0.63
CA SER A 59 5.66 3.13 -0.54
C SER A 59 4.31 3.55 -1.12
N GLN A 60 4.28 4.64 -1.89
CA GLN A 60 3.06 5.12 -2.56
C GLN A 60 2.36 4.02 -3.40
N LYS A 61 3.11 3.21 -4.15
CA LYS A 61 2.58 2.07 -4.94
C LYS A 61 1.95 0.96 -4.10
N ASN A 62 2.32 0.87 -2.81
CA ASN A 62 1.79 -0.10 -1.85
C ASN A 62 0.76 0.55 -0.92
N ALA A 63 0.54 1.86 -1.03
CA ALA A 63 -0.47 2.61 -0.28
C ALA A 63 -1.74 2.83 -1.13
N TRP A 64 -1.60 2.97 -2.45
CA TRP A 64 -2.69 3.29 -3.37
C TRP A 64 -2.86 2.22 -4.44
N GLU A 65 -4.09 1.81 -4.72
CA GLU A 65 -4.43 0.89 -5.80
C GLU A 65 -5.28 1.59 -6.84
N THR A 66 -4.99 1.35 -8.12
CA THR A 66 -5.87 1.79 -9.21
C THR A 66 -7.12 0.93 -9.21
N VAL A 67 -8.27 1.55 -8.99
CA VAL A 67 -9.59 0.93 -9.11
C VAL A 67 -10.23 1.32 -10.45
N GLY A 68 -11.37 0.71 -10.78
CA GLY A 68 -12.09 1.01 -12.02
C GLY A 68 -12.31 2.52 -12.22
N GLN A 69 -12.44 2.95 -13.48
CA GLN A 69 -12.64 4.35 -13.87
C GLN A 69 -11.43 5.28 -13.67
N GLY A 70 -10.23 4.73 -13.46
CA GLY A 70 -8.99 5.52 -13.38
C GLY A 70 -8.83 6.28 -12.07
N GLN A 71 -9.54 5.86 -11.02
CA GLN A 71 -9.36 6.38 -9.67
C GLN A 71 -8.32 5.54 -8.92
N HIS A 72 -7.64 6.16 -7.98
CA HIS A 72 -6.70 5.52 -7.06
C HIS A 72 -7.24 5.61 -5.65
N CYS A 73 -7.45 4.47 -4.99
CA CYS A 73 -7.98 4.42 -3.65
C CYS A 73 -6.90 4.00 -2.64
N LEU A 74 -6.97 4.60 -1.45
CA LEU A 74 -6.13 4.22 -0.33
C LEU A 74 -6.46 2.78 0.07
N THR A 75 -5.43 1.94 0.12
CA THR A 75 -5.56 0.51 0.40
C THR A 75 -5.53 0.20 1.90
N ILE A 76 -5.68 1.22 2.74
CA ILE A 76 -5.76 1.13 4.20
C ILE A 76 -7.23 1.30 4.57
N LEU A 77 -7.82 0.29 5.21
CA LEU A 77 -9.24 0.22 5.54
C LEU A 77 -9.44 0.12 7.05
N SER A 78 -10.63 0.51 7.53
CA SER A 78 -11.04 0.21 8.90
C SER A 78 -11.40 -1.26 9.03
N GLY A 79 -10.97 -1.89 10.11
CA GLY A 79 -11.43 -3.22 10.54
C GLY A 79 -12.16 -3.14 11.88
N ASP A 80 -12.41 -4.31 12.48
CA ASP A 80 -13.24 -4.39 13.69
C ASP A 80 -12.43 -4.27 14.99
N SER A 81 -11.24 -4.89 15.06
CA SER A 81 -10.51 -5.01 16.34
C SER A 81 -9.00 -5.14 16.25
N VAL A 82 -8.46 -5.65 15.13
CA VAL A 82 -7.02 -5.89 14.96
C VAL A 82 -6.50 -5.24 13.68
N SER A 83 -5.27 -4.75 13.73
CA SER A 83 -4.55 -4.26 12.57
C SER A 83 -3.86 -5.41 11.82
N ILE A 84 -4.09 -5.51 10.52
CA ILE A 84 -3.59 -6.55 9.62
C ILE A 84 -2.77 -5.90 8.50
N LEU A 85 -1.49 -6.27 8.41
CA LEU A 85 -0.64 -5.91 7.27
C LEU A 85 -1.03 -6.78 6.06
N GLY A 86 -1.67 -6.18 5.07
CA GLY A 86 -2.23 -6.89 3.91
C GLY A 86 -1.20 -7.18 2.82
N VAL A 87 -1.59 -8.03 1.85
CA VAL A 87 -0.73 -8.45 0.73
C VAL A 87 -0.21 -7.26 -0.10
N VAL A 88 -1.02 -6.21 -0.29
CA VAL A 88 -0.62 -5.01 -1.04
C VAL A 88 0.59 -4.32 -0.38
N GLN A 89 0.61 -4.24 0.95
CA GLN A 89 1.72 -3.63 1.69
C GLN A 89 2.97 -4.53 1.73
N GLN A 90 2.81 -5.82 1.44
CA GLN A 90 3.89 -6.80 1.38
C GLN A 90 4.45 -7.01 -0.04
N ARG A 91 3.92 -6.32 -1.06
CA ARG A 91 4.48 -6.35 -2.42
C ARG A 91 5.90 -5.82 -2.40
N ASP A 92 6.80 -6.53 -3.07
CA ASP A 92 8.24 -6.22 -3.13
C ASP A 92 8.89 -6.15 -1.73
N VAL A 93 8.42 -7.02 -0.82
CA VAL A 93 8.98 -7.17 0.53
C VAL A 93 9.21 -8.65 0.80
N ASN A 94 10.45 -8.98 1.15
CA ASN A 94 10.77 -10.28 1.72
C ASN A 94 10.28 -10.31 3.16
N VAL A 95 9.35 -11.21 3.44
CA VAL A 95 8.80 -11.45 4.77
C VAL A 95 9.42 -12.72 5.34
N GLY A 96 10.26 -12.57 6.35
CA GLY A 96 10.89 -13.70 7.05
C GLY A 96 10.17 -14.04 8.34
N PHE A 97 9.92 -15.33 8.56
CA PHE A 97 9.36 -15.85 9.81
C PHE A 97 10.38 -16.77 10.48
N ASP A 98 11.02 -16.30 11.54
CA ASP A 98 11.95 -17.08 12.34
C ASP A 98 11.23 -17.55 13.61
N ARG A 99 10.86 -18.84 13.62
CA ARG A 99 10.13 -19.45 14.73
C ARG A 99 11.05 -19.90 15.87
N ASP A 100 12.34 -20.06 15.60
CA ASP A 100 13.32 -20.49 16.60
C ASP A 100 13.69 -19.32 17.52
N TYR A 101 13.81 -18.12 16.95
CA TYR A 101 14.14 -16.89 17.67
C TYR A 101 12.93 -15.97 17.90
N ASN A 102 11.74 -16.36 17.44
CA ASN A 102 10.49 -15.57 17.53
C ASN A 102 10.62 -14.17 16.90
N TYR A 103 11.25 -14.09 15.73
CA TYR A 103 11.38 -12.86 14.96
C TYR A 103 10.55 -12.88 13.69
N LEU A 104 10.08 -11.69 13.32
CA LEU A 104 9.54 -11.37 12.01
C LEU A 104 10.44 -10.30 11.39
N SER A 105 10.88 -10.52 10.16
CA SER A 105 11.65 -9.55 9.39
C SER A 105 10.86 -9.07 8.17
N LEU A 106 10.98 -7.78 7.88
CA LEU A 106 10.48 -7.16 6.66
C LEU A 106 11.67 -6.48 6.01
N GLN A 107 12.03 -6.94 4.82
CA GLN A 107 13.13 -6.37 4.05
C GLN A 107 12.60 -6.01 2.66
N TYR A 108 12.75 -4.75 2.25
CA TYR A 108 12.42 -4.38 0.87
C TYR A 108 13.27 -5.20 -0.07
N THR A 109 12.62 -5.79 -1.07
CA THR A 109 13.36 -6.23 -2.23
C THR A 109 13.62 -5.02 -3.08
N ASP A 110 14.88 -4.60 -3.17
CA ASP A 110 15.35 -3.95 -4.40
C ASP A 110 15.22 -5.01 -5.50
N CYS A 111 14.03 -5.21 -6.04
CA CYS A 111 13.83 -6.03 -7.21
C CYS A 111 14.06 -5.12 -8.43
N PRO A 112 15.25 -5.13 -9.07
CA PRO A 112 15.21 -5.01 -10.51
C PRO A 112 14.39 -6.20 -10.98
N LEU A 113 13.23 -5.93 -11.59
CA LEU A 113 12.56 -6.94 -12.40
C LEU A 113 13.64 -7.42 -13.39
N VAL A 114 14.17 -8.62 -13.18
CA VAL A 114 14.87 -9.30 -14.26
C VAL A 114 13.79 -9.47 -15.32
N PRO A 115 13.92 -8.87 -16.52
CA PRO A 115 12.95 -9.09 -17.56
C PRO A 115 12.90 -10.59 -17.80
N ASP A 116 11.70 -11.17 -17.74
CA ASP A 116 11.48 -12.54 -18.14
C ASP A 116 11.94 -12.69 -19.59
N GLN A 117 13.12 -13.28 -19.81
CA GLN A 117 13.60 -13.59 -21.15
C GLN A 117 12.95 -14.87 -21.70
N SER A 118 11.87 -15.39 -21.10
CA SER A 118 11.16 -16.58 -21.58
C SER A 118 9.79 -16.27 -22.20
N SER A 119 9.74 -15.38 -23.19
CA SER A 119 8.62 -15.40 -24.16
C SER A 119 8.96 -14.73 -25.50
N SER A 120 9.93 -15.30 -26.21
CA SER A 120 9.95 -15.21 -27.68
C SER A 120 10.60 -16.44 -28.30
N ASP A 121 10.11 -17.62 -27.91
CA ASP A 121 10.20 -18.75 -28.84
C ASP A 121 9.32 -18.40 -30.04
N ASN A 122 9.98 -18.20 -31.18
CA ASN A 122 9.40 -17.83 -32.46
C ASN A 122 8.30 -18.82 -32.89
N ILE A 123 7.04 -18.44 -32.70
CA ILE A 123 5.93 -19.00 -33.45
C ILE A 123 6.02 -18.37 -34.85
N ASN A 124 6.85 -18.93 -35.75
CA ASN A 124 6.77 -18.74 -37.21
C ASN A 124 7.74 -19.63 -38.03
N ASP A 125 8.06 -20.85 -37.59
CA ASP A 125 8.77 -21.82 -38.44
C ASP A 125 8.21 -23.24 -38.28
N ILE A 126 6.99 -23.48 -38.81
CA ILE A 126 6.54 -24.76 -39.42
C ILE A 126 5.48 -24.43 -40.50
#